data_AF-A0A9D8UFW8-F1
#
_entry.id   AF-A0A9D8UFW8-F1
#
_cell.length_a   1.000
_cell.length_b   1.000
_cell.length_c   1.000
_cell.angle_alpha   90.00
_cell.angle_beta   90.00
_cell.angle_gamma   90.00
#
_symmetry.space_group_name_H-M   'P 1'
#
loop_
_entity.id
_entity.type
_entity.pdbx_description
1 polymer ?
#
loop_
_entity_poly.entity_id
_entity_poly.type
_entity_poly.pdbx_seq_one_letter_code
_entity_poly.pdbx_strand_id
1 'polypeptide(L)'
;MIEILLGAFLFSWLLLRVVIKEPITVLGIVPNRQRVKECLVGLVFMAGIAVINFIWQAHLKEISYQINPDYGLVQLLGGSLWVLIAVILEELVFRGVILYVLIRHIGLVKACLLSAIIFGVYHWFSYGVFGSRLVLMIYVFLITGAGGWMFAFAYAKTKSLFAPMGLHLGWNLVTAIVFSSGPIGDQWLLEQGEAVQTSDWVTLLSFSLQAIFAPGVVTWYLQKIYQSRSSSTEGRRLNGA
;
A
#
# COMPACT_ATOMS: atom_id res chain seq x y z
N MET A 1 2.13 -6.35 19.08
CA MET A 1 1.55 -5.66 17.90
C MET A 1 0.21 -4.98 18.19
N ILE A 2 -0.77 -5.66 18.79
CA ILE A 2 -2.07 -5.03 19.11
C ILE A 2 -1.87 -3.78 19.98
N GLU A 3 -0.99 -3.85 20.98
CA GLU A 3 -0.61 -2.70 21.81
C GLU A 3 -0.04 -1.53 21.01
N ILE A 4 0.80 -1.82 20.00
CA ILE A 4 1.38 -0.80 19.09
C ILE A 4 0.26 -0.16 18.25
N LEU A 5 -0.68 -0.97 17.75
CA LEU A 5 -1.86 -0.48 17.03
C LEU A 5 -2.73 0.44 17.91
N LEU A 6 -3.01 0.03 19.14
CA LEU A 6 -3.75 0.85 20.09
C LEU A 6 -3.02 2.14 20.43
N GLY A 7 -1.70 2.07 20.63
CA GLY A 7 -0.84 3.23 20.86
C GLY A 7 -0.84 4.20 19.67
N ALA A 8 -0.68 3.70 18.45
CA ALA A 8 -0.73 4.52 17.23
C ALA A 8 -2.12 5.15 17.02
N PHE A 9 -3.19 4.41 17.31
CA PHE A 9 -4.56 4.94 17.26
C PHE A 9 -4.79 6.02 18.30
N LEU A 10 -4.39 5.79 19.55
CA LEU A 10 -4.50 6.77 20.63
C LEU A 10 -3.69 8.04 20.31
N PHE A 11 -2.45 7.88 19.82
CA PHE A 11 -1.60 8.99 19.41
C PHE A 11 -2.23 9.79 18.27
N SER A 12 -2.71 9.11 17.21
CA SER A 12 -3.37 9.73 16.07
C SER A 12 -4.64 10.48 16.51
N TRP A 13 -5.43 9.88 17.39
CA TRP A 13 -6.62 10.50 17.96
C TRP A 13 -6.28 11.75 18.79
N LEU A 14 -5.27 11.66 19.66
CA LEU A 14 -4.85 12.77 20.52
C LEU A 14 -4.32 13.93 19.68
N LEU A 15 -3.45 13.65 18.71
CA LEU A 15 -2.89 14.65 17.80
C LEU A 15 -3.99 15.34 16.99
N LEU A 16 -4.91 14.56 16.39
CA LEU A 16 -6.02 15.14 15.63
C LEU A 16 -6.95 15.98 16.52
N ARG A 17 -7.28 15.48 17.72
CA ARG A 17 -8.25 16.15 18.59
C ARG A 17 -7.69 17.39 19.28
N VAL A 18 -6.44 17.33 19.74
CA VAL A 18 -5.83 18.41 20.53
C VAL A 18 -5.11 19.43 19.65
N VAL A 19 -4.30 18.96 18.69
CA VAL A 19 -3.46 19.83 17.86
C VAL A 19 -4.23 20.32 16.64
N ILE A 20 -4.86 19.40 15.91
CA ILE A 20 -5.54 19.72 14.64
C ILE A 20 -7.00 20.16 14.86
N LYS A 21 -7.57 19.90 16.03
CA LYS A 21 -8.95 20.19 16.43
C LYS A 21 -10.01 19.55 15.52
N GLU A 22 -9.75 18.33 15.09
CA GLU A 22 -10.65 17.54 14.24
C GLU A 22 -10.98 16.19 14.87
N PRO A 23 -12.17 15.62 14.63
CA PRO A 23 -12.47 14.26 15.04
C PRO A 23 -11.71 13.25 14.17
N ILE A 24 -11.34 12.09 14.71
CA ILE A 24 -10.65 11.02 13.97
C ILE A 24 -11.45 10.51 12.74
N THR A 25 -12.75 10.76 12.70
CA THR A 25 -13.62 10.42 11.57
C THR A 25 -13.28 11.18 10.29
N VAL A 26 -12.54 12.31 10.36
CA VAL A 26 -12.04 13.03 9.16
C VAL A 26 -11.10 12.19 8.31
N LEU A 27 -10.49 11.15 8.89
CA LEU A 27 -9.66 10.19 8.16
C LEU A 27 -10.49 9.24 7.27
N GLY A 28 -11.82 9.34 7.32
CA GLY A 28 -12.72 8.51 6.54
C GLY A 28 -12.68 7.03 6.93
N ILE A 29 -12.51 6.77 8.23
CA ILE A 29 -12.46 5.43 8.86
C ILE A 29 -13.84 4.79 9.07
N VAL A 30 -14.92 5.56 8.94
CA VAL A 30 -16.28 5.02 9.11
C VAL A 30 -16.66 4.23 7.85
N PRO A 31 -17.02 2.94 7.96
CA PRO A 31 -17.36 2.13 6.80
C PRO A 31 -18.64 2.65 6.13
N ASN A 32 -18.65 2.63 4.79
CA ASN A 32 -19.85 2.77 3.98
C ASN A 32 -19.69 1.93 2.70
N ARG A 33 -20.79 1.73 1.95
CA ARG A 33 -20.79 0.88 0.76
C ARG A 33 -19.72 1.26 -0.26
N GLN A 34 -19.48 2.56 -0.46
CA GLN A 34 -18.50 3.06 -1.42
C GLN A 34 -17.06 2.80 -0.96
N ARG A 35 -16.76 3.08 0.33
CA ARG A 35 -15.44 2.87 0.93
C ARG A 35 -15.07 1.39 0.98
N VAL A 36 -16.01 0.53 1.36
CA VAL A 36 -15.81 -0.93 1.34
C VAL A 36 -15.56 -1.41 -0.09
N LYS A 37 -16.31 -0.91 -1.08
CA LYS A 37 -16.07 -1.23 -2.49
C LYS A 37 -14.67 -0.79 -2.94
N GLU A 38 -14.23 0.42 -2.59
CA GLU A 38 -12.89 0.93 -2.91
C GLU A 38 -11.79 0.05 -2.31
N CYS A 39 -11.95 -0.36 -1.05
CA CYS A 39 -11.04 -1.29 -0.40
C CYS A 39 -10.97 -2.63 -1.13
N LEU A 40 -12.12 -3.27 -1.39
CA LEU A 40 -12.16 -4.58 -2.05
C LEU A 40 -11.62 -4.54 -3.48
N VAL A 41 -11.96 -3.50 -4.25
CA VAL A 41 -11.43 -3.33 -5.62
C VAL A 41 -9.92 -3.11 -5.59
N GLY A 42 -9.42 -2.26 -4.67
CA GLY A 42 -7.99 -2.03 -4.51
C GLY A 42 -7.24 -3.29 -4.10
N LEU A 43 -7.81 -4.07 -3.18
CA LEU A 43 -7.26 -5.34 -2.71
C LEU A 43 -7.13 -6.35 -3.84
N VAL A 44 -8.22 -6.62 -4.56
CA VAL A 44 -8.22 -7.59 -5.66
C VAL A 44 -7.27 -7.16 -6.77
N PHE A 45 -7.28 -5.87 -7.13
CA PHE A 45 -6.38 -5.34 -8.16
C PHE A 45 -4.91 -5.52 -7.78
N MET A 46 -4.50 -5.05 -6.60
CA MET A 46 -3.10 -5.13 -6.18
C MET A 46 -2.64 -6.55 -5.87
N ALA A 47 -3.53 -7.41 -5.36
CA ALA A 47 -3.24 -8.83 -5.24
C ALA A 47 -2.97 -9.47 -6.61
N GLY A 48 -3.79 -9.14 -7.62
CA GLY A 48 -3.57 -9.61 -9.00
C GLY A 48 -2.23 -9.15 -9.57
N ILE A 49 -1.87 -7.87 -9.40
CA ILE A 49 -0.56 -7.35 -9.82
C ILE A 49 0.58 -8.09 -9.10
N ALA A 50 0.46 -8.32 -7.80
CA ALA A 50 1.47 -9.04 -7.03
C ALA A 50 1.63 -10.49 -7.52
N VAL A 51 0.53 -11.21 -7.75
CA VAL A 51 0.56 -12.58 -8.29
C VAL A 51 1.26 -12.62 -9.64
N ILE A 52 0.90 -11.71 -10.55
CA ILE A 52 1.56 -11.59 -11.86
C ILE A 52 3.05 -11.35 -11.68
N ASN A 53 3.43 -10.41 -10.81
CA ASN A 53 4.83 -10.07 -10.55
C ASN A 53 5.65 -11.26 -10.04
N PHE A 54 5.11 -12.04 -9.10
CA PHE A 54 5.84 -13.19 -8.54
C PHE A 54 5.90 -14.39 -9.50
N ILE A 55 4.79 -14.72 -10.18
CA ILE A 55 4.79 -15.79 -11.20
C ILE A 55 5.74 -15.45 -12.34
N TRP A 56 5.72 -14.20 -12.82
CA TRP A 56 6.59 -13.72 -13.87
C TRP A 56 8.07 -13.81 -13.47
N GLN A 57 8.41 -13.34 -12.26
CA GLN A 57 9.77 -13.47 -11.74
C GLN A 57 10.20 -14.92 -11.60
N ALA A 58 9.30 -15.80 -11.14
CA ALA A 58 9.62 -17.21 -10.98
C ALA A 58 9.96 -17.87 -12.33
N HIS A 59 9.15 -17.59 -13.34
CA HIS A 59 9.40 -18.05 -14.71
C HIS A 59 10.75 -17.58 -15.24
N LEU A 60 11.11 -16.30 -15.03
CA LEU A 60 12.34 -15.72 -15.57
C LEU A 60 13.60 -16.12 -14.80
N LYS A 61 13.49 -16.37 -13.50
CA LYS A 61 14.61 -16.83 -12.64
C LYS A 61 14.78 -18.34 -12.65
N GLU A 62 13.90 -19.06 -13.37
CA GLU A 62 13.82 -20.53 -13.39
C GLU A 62 13.68 -21.15 -11.99
N ILE A 63 13.04 -20.42 -11.07
CA ILE A 63 12.70 -20.90 -9.73
C ILE A 63 11.29 -21.49 -9.74
N SER A 64 11.03 -22.38 -8.79
CA SER A 64 9.71 -22.95 -8.57
C SER A 64 9.22 -22.68 -7.16
N TYR A 65 7.93 -22.88 -6.94
CA TYR A 65 7.31 -22.76 -5.63
C TYR A 65 6.77 -24.12 -5.18
N GLN A 66 7.08 -24.50 -3.95
CA GLN A 66 6.51 -25.68 -3.29
C GLN A 66 5.61 -25.26 -2.14
N ILE A 67 4.56 -26.04 -1.90
CA ILE A 67 3.68 -25.82 -0.75
C ILE A 67 4.47 -26.14 0.52
N ASN A 68 4.45 -25.21 1.46
CA ASN A 68 5.00 -25.42 2.79
C ASN A 68 4.18 -26.49 3.54
N PRO A 69 4.77 -27.63 3.94
CA PRO A 69 4.06 -28.71 4.62
C PRO A 69 3.55 -28.31 6.01
N ASP A 70 4.17 -27.31 6.64
CA ASP A 70 3.80 -26.82 7.97
C ASP A 70 2.76 -25.69 7.91
N TYR A 71 2.32 -25.31 6.71
CA TYR A 71 1.36 -24.23 6.53
C TYR A 71 -0.08 -24.72 6.67
N GLY A 72 -0.75 -24.24 7.71
CA GLY A 72 -2.14 -24.55 8.00
C GLY A 72 -2.96 -23.31 8.34
N LEU A 73 -4.16 -23.54 8.88
CA LEU A 73 -5.13 -22.49 9.20
C LEU A 73 -4.57 -21.48 10.23
N VAL A 74 -3.78 -21.94 11.20
CA VAL A 74 -3.19 -21.07 12.23
C VAL A 74 -2.20 -20.10 11.62
N GLN A 75 -1.33 -20.56 10.72
CA GLN A 75 -0.36 -19.74 10.00
C GLN A 75 -1.07 -18.76 9.07
N LEU A 76 -2.09 -19.21 8.33
CA LEU A 76 -2.90 -18.35 7.48
C LEU A 76 -3.57 -17.22 8.25
N LEU A 77 -4.28 -17.55 9.34
CA LEU A 77 -4.98 -16.55 10.14
C LEU A 77 -4.00 -15.63 10.89
N GLY A 78 -2.97 -16.20 11.50
CA GLY A 78 -1.95 -15.45 12.24
C GLY A 78 -1.15 -14.50 11.36
N GLY A 79 -0.64 -14.99 10.24
CA GLY A 79 0.09 -14.19 9.26
C GLY A 79 -0.79 -13.13 8.61
N SER A 80 -2.01 -13.47 8.19
CA SER A 80 -2.93 -12.50 7.58
C SER A 80 -3.35 -11.41 8.56
N LEU A 81 -3.59 -11.76 9.83
CA LEU A 81 -3.87 -10.79 10.89
C LEU A 81 -2.64 -9.91 11.14
N TRP A 82 -1.44 -10.49 11.10
CA TRP A 82 -0.21 -9.72 11.26
C TRP A 82 -0.08 -8.66 10.16
N VAL A 83 -0.25 -9.06 8.90
CA VAL A 83 -0.19 -8.18 7.73
C VAL A 83 -1.28 -7.12 7.81
N LEU A 84 -2.50 -7.49 8.18
CA LEU A 84 -3.61 -6.54 8.33
C LEU A 84 -3.28 -5.46 9.37
N ILE A 85 -2.76 -5.85 10.54
CA ILE A 85 -2.39 -4.89 11.60
C ILE A 85 -1.26 -3.97 11.14
N ALA A 86 -0.24 -4.52 10.46
CA ALA A 86 0.87 -3.74 9.93
C ALA A 86 0.40 -2.70 8.90
N VAL A 87 -0.45 -3.10 7.96
CA VAL A 87 -1.01 -2.18 6.95
C VAL A 87 -1.90 -1.12 7.60
N ILE A 88 -2.73 -1.48 8.59
CA ILE A 88 -3.54 -0.49 9.32
C ILE A 88 -2.67 0.53 10.02
N LEU A 89 -1.61 0.08 10.68
CA LEU A 89 -0.64 0.94 11.37
C LEU A 89 0.00 1.94 10.40
N GLU A 90 0.53 1.43 9.30
CA GLU A 90 1.19 2.28 8.29
C GLU A 90 0.21 3.28 7.67
N GLU A 91 -0.97 2.84 7.22
CA GLU A 91 -1.93 3.76 6.61
C GLU A 91 -2.46 4.81 7.60
N LEU A 92 -2.66 4.44 8.86
CA LEU A 92 -3.08 5.38 9.89
C LEU A 92 -2.01 6.45 10.14
N VAL A 93 -0.74 6.07 10.23
CA VAL A 93 0.36 7.02 10.47
C VAL A 93 0.62 7.88 9.23
N PHE A 94 0.85 7.26 8.07
CA PHE A 94 1.29 7.96 6.88
C PHE A 94 0.17 8.70 6.15
N ARG A 95 -1.03 8.11 6.00
CA ARG A 95 -2.16 8.75 5.30
C ARG A 95 -3.07 9.48 6.28
N GLY A 96 -3.30 8.85 7.43
CA GLY A 96 -4.18 9.39 8.46
C GLY A 96 -3.60 10.64 9.11
N VAL A 97 -2.38 10.57 9.65
CA VAL A 97 -1.79 11.70 10.38
C VAL A 97 -0.91 12.57 9.47
N ILE A 98 0.18 12.00 8.95
CA ILE A 98 1.22 12.78 8.26
C ILE A 98 0.63 13.47 7.02
N LEU A 99 0.06 12.71 6.09
CA LEU A 99 -0.48 13.27 4.85
C LEU A 99 -1.64 14.24 5.12
N TYR A 100 -2.54 13.93 6.06
CA TYR A 100 -3.66 14.82 6.40
C TYR A 100 -3.18 16.19 6.87
N VAL A 101 -2.19 16.21 7.77
CA VAL A 101 -1.59 17.47 8.25
C VAL A 101 -0.86 18.19 7.11
N LEU A 102 -0.05 17.49 6.33
CA LEU A 102 0.66 18.08 5.19
C LEU A 102 -0.28 18.71 4.16
N ILE A 103 -1.40 18.07 3.83
CA ILE A 103 -2.39 18.62 2.88
C ILE A 103 -2.90 19.98 3.35
N ARG A 104 -3.10 20.17 4.67
CA ARG A 104 -3.59 21.43 5.25
C ARG A 104 -2.56 22.56 5.20
N HIS A 105 -1.26 22.24 5.28
CA HIS A 105 -0.21 23.25 5.37
C HIS A 105 0.46 23.59 4.04
N ILE A 106 0.70 22.59 3.19
CA ILE A 106 1.51 22.76 1.96
C ILE A 106 0.74 22.41 0.68
N GLY A 107 -0.55 22.07 0.80
CA GLY A 107 -1.41 21.73 -0.32
C GLY A 107 -1.25 20.29 -0.80
N LEU A 108 -2.20 19.83 -1.61
CA LEU A 108 -2.38 18.42 -1.96
C LEU A 108 -1.16 17.80 -2.65
N VAL A 109 -0.63 18.46 -3.69
CA VAL A 109 0.44 17.90 -4.53
C VAL A 109 1.74 17.75 -3.74
N LYS A 110 2.18 18.81 -3.05
CA LYS A 110 3.39 18.79 -2.23
C LYS A 110 3.27 17.81 -1.06
N ALA A 111 2.09 17.73 -0.45
CA ALA A 111 1.82 16.78 0.62
C ALA A 111 1.92 15.32 0.17
N CYS A 112 1.36 14.97 -1.00
CA CYS A 112 1.47 13.62 -1.54
C CYS A 112 2.93 13.25 -1.85
N LEU A 113 3.69 14.18 -2.45
CA LEU A 113 5.10 13.96 -2.76
C LEU A 113 5.92 13.75 -1.49
N LEU A 114 5.77 14.64 -0.50
CA LEU A 114 6.52 14.55 0.76
C LEU A 114 6.13 13.30 1.55
N SER A 115 4.84 12.95 1.61
CA SER A 115 4.38 11.71 2.24
C SER A 115 4.97 10.47 1.57
N ALA A 116 5.05 10.44 0.24
CA ALA A 116 5.67 9.35 -0.51
C ALA A 116 7.17 9.21 -0.21
N ILE A 117 7.90 10.34 -0.15
CA ILE A 117 9.33 10.35 0.22
C ILE A 117 9.53 9.82 1.64
N ILE A 118 8.76 10.32 2.60
CA ILE A 118 8.83 9.89 4.00
C ILE A 118 8.55 8.38 4.10
N PHE A 119 7.54 7.89 3.40
CA PHE A 119 7.19 6.46 3.36
C PHE A 119 8.31 5.61 2.74
N GLY A 120 8.93 6.08 1.65
CA GLY A 120 10.04 5.37 1.02
C GLY A 120 11.30 5.30 1.90
N VAL A 121 11.63 6.40 2.58
CA VAL A 121 12.76 6.44 3.52
C VAL A 121 12.50 5.58 4.76
N TYR A 122 11.26 5.59 5.27
CA TYR A 122 10.86 4.71 6.37
C TYR A 122 11.18 3.24 6.08
N HIS A 123 11.00 2.81 4.83
CA HIS A 123 11.28 1.44 4.41
C HIS A 123 12.75 1.05 4.43
N TRP A 124 13.69 2.00 4.46
CA TRP A 124 15.09 1.67 4.72
C TRP A 124 15.29 1.10 6.11
N PHE A 125 14.55 1.61 7.09
CA PHE A 125 14.63 1.18 8.47
C PHE A 125 13.77 -0.04 8.71
N SER A 126 12.53 -0.08 8.19
CA SER A 126 11.63 -1.21 8.40
C SER A 126 12.14 -2.49 7.73
N TYR A 127 12.80 -2.39 6.57
CA TYR A 127 13.43 -3.55 5.90
C TYR A 127 14.87 -3.79 6.36
N GLY A 128 15.43 -2.97 7.25
CA GLY A 128 16.80 -3.13 7.73
C GLY A 128 17.88 -2.92 6.67
N VAL A 129 17.60 -2.17 5.61
CA VAL A 129 18.53 -1.91 4.49
C VAL A 129 19.30 -0.60 4.65
N PHE A 130 19.06 0.19 5.70
CA PHE A 130 19.80 1.41 5.96
C PHE A 130 21.30 1.11 6.18
N GLY A 131 22.18 1.79 5.44
CA GLY A 131 23.62 1.53 5.46
C GLY A 131 24.07 0.34 4.61
N SER A 132 23.15 -0.31 3.89
CA SER A 132 23.49 -1.31 2.86
C SER A 132 24.01 -0.65 1.58
N ARG A 133 24.14 -1.43 0.50
CA ARG A 133 24.58 -0.91 -0.81
C ARG A 133 23.62 0.18 -1.29
N LEU A 134 24.16 1.32 -1.74
CA LEU A 134 23.37 2.47 -2.21
C LEU A 134 22.32 2.07 -3.26
N VAL A 135 22.65 1.16 -4.17
CA VAL A 135 21.73 0.65 -5.20
C VAL A 135 20.50 -0.02 -4.59
N LEU A 136 20.66 -0.82 -3.53
CA LEU A 136 19.54 -1.47 -2.84
C LEU A 136 18.66 -0.45 -2.12
N MET A 137 19.28 0.54 -1.46
CA MET A 137 18.54 1.63 -0.82
C MET A 137 17.72 2.44 -1.83
N ILE A 138 18.32 2.80 -2.97
CA ILE A 138 17.61 3.50 -4.05
C ILE A 138 16.46 2.64 -4.58
N TYR A 139 16.69 1.35 -4.83
CA TYR A 139 15.66 0.42 -5.28
C TYR A 139 14.47 0.38 -4.31
N VAL A 140 14.73 0.14 -3.01
CA VAL A 140 13.68 0.11 -1.97
C VAL A 140 12.95 1.43 -1.89
N PHE A 141 13.66 2.57 -1.93
CA PHE A 141 13.05 3.89 -1.89
C PHE A 141 12.12 4.12 -3.08
N LEU A 142 12.52 3.73 -4.29
CA LEU A 142 11.72 3.95 -5.49
C LEU A 142 10.48 3.08 -5.52
N ILE A 143 10.57 1.78 -5.19
CA ILE A 143 9.39 0.89 -5.20
C ILE A 143 8.38 1.30 -4.10
N THR A 144 8.87 1.51 -2.88
CA THR A 144 8.01 1.82 -1.73
C THR A 144 7.52 3.26 -1.79
N GLY A 145 8.35 4.20 -2.25
CA GLY A 145 7.96 5.58 -2.50
C GLY A 145 6.91 5.70 -3.60
N ALA A 146 7.02 4.95 -4.69
CA ALA A 146 6.01 4.94 -5.75
C ALA A 146 4.68 4.33 -5.28
N GLY A 147 4.72 3.21 -4.53
CA GLY A 147 3.54 2.69 -3.84
C GLY A 147 2.98 3.73 -2.85
N GLY A 148 3.86 4.44 -2.15
CA GLY A 148 3.48 5.47 -1.21
C GLY A 148 2.78 6.66 -1.86
N TRP A 149 3.23 7.06 -3.04
CA TRP A 149 2.55 8.06 -3.86
C TRP A 149 1.16 7.58 -4.28
N MET A 150 1.04 6.35 -4.77
CA MET A 150 -0.23 5.74 -5.16
C MET A 150 -1.23 5.75 -4.01
N PHE A 151 -0.83 5.32 -2.81
CA PHE A 151 -1.68 5.31 -1.62
C PHE A 151 -2.05 6.74 -1.17
N ALA A 152 -1.11 7.68 -1.20
CA ALA A 152 -1.37 9.08 -0.86
C ALA A 152 -2.39 9.71 -1.83
N PHE A 153 -2.26 9.43 -3.13
CA PHE A 153 -3.21 9.88 -4.15
C PHE A 153 -4.59 9.25 -3.95
N ALA A 154 -4.64 7.94 -3.64
CA ALA A 154 -5.89 7.24 -3.32
C ALA A 154 -6.61 7.88 -2.13
N TYR A 155 -5.90 8.16 -1.05
CA TYR A 155 -6.45 8.90 0.09
C TYR A 155 -6.92 10.30 -0.31
N ALA A 156 -6.08 11.05 -1.06
CA ALA A 156 -6.37 12.42 -1.43
C ALA A 156 -7.65 12.56 -2.29
N LYS A 157 -7.93 11.57 -3.15
CA LYS A 157 -9.14 11.51 -3.99
C LYS A 157 -10.36 11.00 -3.25
N THR A 158 -10.21 9.94 -2.47
CA THR A 158 -11.34 9.25 -1.82
C THR A 158 -11.73 9.87 -0.46
N LYS A 159 -10.82 10.64 0.15
CA LYS A 159 -10.94 11.16 1.52
C LYS A 159 -11.25 10.03 2.51
N SER A 160 -10.60 8.88 2.33
CA SER A 160 -10.81 7.69 3.13
C SER A 160 -9.56 6.82 3.16
N LEU A 161 -9.28 6.24 4.33
CA LEU A 161 -8.24 5.22 4.49
C LEU A 161 -8.58 3.88 3.83
N PHE A 162 -9.83 3.61 3.45
CA PHE A 162 -10.21 2.31 2.88
C PHE A 162 -9.57 2.02 1.52
N ALA A 163 -9.52 3.00 0.63
CA ALA A 163 -8.92 2.83 -0.69
C ALA A 163 -7.41 2.51 -0.63
N PRO A 164 -6.56 3.31 0.05
CA PRO A 164 -5.15 2.97 0.17
C PRO A 164 -4.93 1.68 0.98
N MET A 165 -5.72 1.42 2.03
CA MET A 165 -5.67 0.17 2.79
C MET A 165 -5.88 -1.06 1.89
N GLY A 166 -6.91 -1.02 1.02
CA GLY A 166 -7.17 -2.12 0.10
C GLY A 166 -6.00 -2.37 -0.84
N LEU A 167 -5.50 -1.32 -1.50
CA LEU A 167 -4.34 -1.41 -2.40
C LEU A 167 -3.11 -1.98 -1.69
N HIS A 168 -2.81 -1.47 -0.50
CA HIS A 168 -1.65 -1.86 0.29
C HIS A 168 -1.78 -3.31 0.79
N LEU A 169 -2.95 -3.67 1.33
CA LEU A 169 -3.23 -5.01 1.83
C LEU A 169 -3.19 -6.08 0.74
N GLY A 170 -3.72 -5.77 -0.46
CA GLY A 170 -3.69 -6.70 -1.60
C GLY A 170 -2.26 -7.10 -1.99
N TRP A 171 -1.36 -6.12 -2.08
CA TRP A 171 0.05 -6.37 -2.36
C TRP A 171 0.72 -7.19 -1.26
N ASN A 172 0.55 -6.79 0.00
CA ASN A 172 1.25 -7.41 1.13
C ASN A 172 0.73 -8.81 1.47
N LEU A 173 -0.57 -9.09 1.34
CA LEU A 173 -1.09 -10.44 1.57
C LEU A 173 -0.49 -11.42 0.55
N VAL A 174 -0.43 -11.05 -0.73
CA VAL A 174 0.18 -11.93 -1.74
C VAL A 174 1.68 -12.07 -1.48
N THR A 175 2.38 -10.97 -1.26
CA THR A 175 3.82 -10.97 -1.03
C THR A 175 4.21 -11.79 0.19
N ALA A 176 3.62 -11.52 1.35
CA ALA A 176 3.99 -12.15 2.61
C ALA A 176 3.36 -13.53 2.78
N ILE A 177 2.06 -13.69 2.51
CA ILE A 177 1.31 -14.92 2.83
C ILE A 177 1.40 -15.94 1.71
N VAL A 178 1.25 -15.52 0.45
CA VAL A 178 1.26 -16.46 -0.68
C VAL A 178 2.69 -16.84 -1.03
N PHE A 179 3.57 -15.85 -1.27
CA PHE A 179 4.93 -16.08 -1.78
C PHE A 179 6.04 -16.04 -0.72
N SER A 180 5.70 -16.04 0.57
CA SER A 180 6.66 -16.05 1.70
C SER A 180 7.76 -14.98 1.62
N SER A 181 7.49 -13.87 0.93
CA SER A 181 8.47 -12.83 0.62
C SER A 181 8.31 -11.61 1.55
N GLY A 182 7.98 -11.87 2.82
CA GLY A 182 7.73 -10.84 3.84
C GLY A 182 8.45 -11.13 5.16
N PRO A 183 8.36 -10.23 6.15
CA PRO A 183 9.14 -10.30 7.38
C PRO A 183 8.62 -11.34 8.40
N ILE A 184 7.59 -12.12 8.05
CA ILE A 184 6.94 -13.08 8.94
C ILE A 184 7.40 -14.54 8.71
N GLY A 185 8.45 -14.72 7.90
CA GLY A 185 9.04 -16.02 7.58
C GLY A 185 8.20 -16.83 6.59
N ASP A 186 8.49 -18.13 6.54
CA ASP A 186 7.89 -19.09 5.61
C ASP A 186 6.37 -19.19 5.80
N GLN A 187 5.62 -18.93 4.71
CA GLN A 187 4.17 -18.98 4.66
C GLN A 187 3.74 -20.06 3.65
N TRP A 188 2.82 -19.76 2.73
CA TRP A 188 2.19 -20.80 1.91
C TRP A 188 3.14 -21.43 0.88
N LEU A 189 3.77 -20.61 0.05
CA LEU A 189 4.68 -21.08 -1.00
C LEU A 189 6.13 -20.78 -0.66
N LEU A 190 6.97 -21.79 -0.73
CA LEU A 190 8.41 -21.70 -0.51
C LEU A 190 9.12 -21.67 -1.86
N GLU A 191 9.99 -20.69 -2.05
CA GLU A 191 10.86 -20.63 -3.22
C GLU A 191 11.83 -21.83 -3.23
N GLN A 192 12.04 -22.41 -4.40
CA GLN A 192 12.89 -23.57 -4.62
C GLN A 192 13.78 -23.37 -5.84
N GLY A 193 14.99 -23.90 -5.76
CA GLY A 193 16.03 -23.77 -6.77
C GLY A 193 16.98 -22.62 -6.48
N GLU A 194 18.06 -22.55 -7.24
CA GLU A 194 18.98 -21.42 -7.23
C GLU A 194 18.57 -20.46 -8.35
N ALA A 195 18.16 -19.25 -8.00
CA ALA A 195 17.76 -18.26 -8.98
C ALA A 195 18.90 -18.01 -9.96
N VAL A 196 18.64 -18.28 -11.24
CA VAL A 196 19.60 -17.99 -12.30
C VAL A 196 19.79 -16.47 -12.37
N GLN A 197 21.02 -16.03 -12.62
CA GLN A 197 21.30 -14.61 -12.79
C GLN A 197 20.54 -14.09 -14.02
N THR A 198 19.46 -13.33 -13.77
CA THR A 198 18.66 -12.72 -14.83
C THR A 198 19.34 -11.46 -15.36
N SER A 199 19.05 -11.11 -16.61
CA SER A 199 19.56 -9.87 -17.21
C SER A 199 19.02 -8.63 -16.48
N ASP A 200 19.77 -7.53 -16.52
CA ASP A 200 19.37 -6.26 -15.91
C ASP A 200 18.01 -5.77 -16.45
N TRP A 201 17.69 -6.09 -17.71
CA TRP A 201 16.41 -5.79 -18.34
C TRP A 201 15.22 -6.46 -17.64
N VAL A 202 15.39 -7.70 -17.18
CA VAL A 202 14.35 -8.43 -16.43
C VAL A 202 14.08 -7.78 -15.07
N THR A 203 15.15 -7.37 -14.39
CA THR A 203 15.06 -6.63 -13.12
C THR A 203 14.37 -5.29 -13.32
N LEU A 204 14.72 -4.56 -14.38
CA LEU A 204 14.09 -3.27 -14.74
C LEU A 204 12.61 -3.41 -15.10
N LEU A 205 12.24 -4.50 -15.79
CA LEU A 205 10.84 -4.77 -16.12
C LEU A 205 10.01 -5.05 -14.85
N SER A 206 10.52 -5.90 -13.96
CA SER A 206 9.87 -6.22 -12.68
C SER A 206 9.76 -4.97 -11.80
N PHE A 207 10.81 -4.14 -11.77
CA PHE A 207 10.80 -2.85 -11.10
C PHE A 207 9.74 -1.91 -11.71
N SER A 208 9.66 -1.83 -13.04
CA SER A 208 8.72 -0.95 -13.75
C SER A 208 7.27 -1.34 -13.50
N LEU A 209 6.95 -2.63 -13.39
CA LEU A 209 5.62 -3.10 -13.01
C LEU A 209 5.19 -2.52 -11.65
N GLN A 210 6.09 -2.54 -10.67
CA GLN A 210 5.82 -2.13 -9.29
C GLN A 210 5.88 -0.61 -9.10
N ALA A 211 6.92 0.04 -9.62
CA ALA A 211 7.20 1.45 -9.39
C ALA A 211 6.50 2.39 -10.37
N ILE A 212 6.07 1.89 -11.53
CA ILE A 212 5.52 2.74 -12.60
C ILE A 212 4.12 2.29 -13.00
N PHE A 213 3.96 1.05 -13.47
CA PHE A 213 2.71 0.58 -14.06
C PHE A 213 1.56 0.56 -13.05
N ALA A 214 1.73 -0.14 -11.91
CA ALA A 214 0.67 -0.23 -10.91
C ALA A 214 0.29 1.14 -10.30
N PRO A 215 1.25 1.98 -9.83
CA PRO A 215 0.96 3.36 -9.43
C PRO A 215 0.30 4.20 -10.52
N GLY A 216 0.76 4.08 -11.77
CA GLY A 216 0.24 4.82 -12.91
C GLY A 216 -1.22 4.47 -13.25
N VAL A 217 -1.53 3.16 -13.31
CA VAL A 217 -2.89 2.68 -13.61
C VAL A 217 -3.86 3.10 -12.50
N VAL A 218 -3.49 2.96 -11.23
CA VAL A 218 -4.35 3.32 -10.09
C VAL A 218 -4.61 4.82 -10.07
N THR A 219 -3.56 5.64 -10.21
CA THR A 219 -3.70 7.10 -10.21
C THR A 219 -4.55 7.59 -11.39
N TRP A 220 -4.35 7.03 -12.59
CA TRP A 220 -5.19 7.30 -13.76
C TRP A 220 -6.67 6.94 -13.54
N TYR A 221 -6.93 5.72 -13.05
CA TYR A 221 -8.28 5.23 -12.79
C TYR A 221 -9.03 6.11 -11.79
N LEU A 222 -8.37 6.46 -10.69
CA LEU A 222 -8.95 7.35 -9.66
C LEU A 222 -9.18 8.77 -10.19
N GLN A 223 -8.27 9.28 -11.02
CA GLN A 223 -8.46 10.58 -11.66
C GLN A 223 -9.72 10.59 -12.55
N LYS A 224 -9.91 9.57 -13.38
CA LYS A 224 -11.07 9.45 -14.27
C LYS A 224 -12.39 9.32 -13.51
N ILE A 225 -12.46 8.44 -12.51
CA ILE A 225 -13.68 8.24 -11.74
C ILE A 225 -14.08 9.51 -10.99
N TYR A 226 -13.14 10.17 -10.32
CA TYR A 226 -13.49 11.34 -9.51
C TYR A 226 -13.76 12.60 -10.33
N GLN A 227 -13.18 12.75 -11.53
CA GLN A 227 -13.60 13.77 -12.48
C GLN A 227 -15.04 13.55 -12.98
N SER A 228 -15.42 12.29 -13.26
CA SER A 228 -16.80 11.99 -13.71
C SER A 228 -17.85 12.24 -12.63
N ARG A 229 -17.50 12.01 -11.36
CA ARG A 229 -18.40 12.25 -10.23
C ARG A 229 -18.63 13.74 -9.97
N SER A 230 -17.59 14.57 -10.09
CA SER A 230 -17.75 16.02 -9.96
C SER A 230 -18.64 16.59 -11.05
N SER A 231 -18.42 16.21 -12.32
CA SER A 231 -19.24 16.69 -13.45
C SER A 231 -20.70 16.23 -13.37
N SER A 232 -20.96 14.99 -12.95
CA SER A 232 -22.34 14.49 -12.77
C SER A 232 -23.10 15.19 -11.65
N THR A 233 -22.41 15.60 -10.59
CA THR A 233 -23.01 16.33 -9.45
C THR A 233 -23.36 17.76 -9.85
N GLU A 234 -22.50 18.39 -10.65
CA GLU A 234 -22.71 19.75 -11.19
C GLU A 234 -23.85 19.77 -12.21
N GLY A 235 -23.91 18.80 -13.13
CA GLY A 235 -25.03 18.65 -14.08
C GLY A 235 -26.39 18.40 -13.41
N ARG A 236 -26.43 17.64 -12.30
CA ARG A 236 -27.68 17.48 -11.51
C ARG A 236 -28.10 18.75 -10.78
N ARG A 237 -27.15 19.60 -10.35
CA ARG A 237 -27.47 20.89 -9.73
C ARG A 237 -28.02 21.90 -10.74
N LEU A 238 -27.52 21.87 -11.97
CA LEU A 238 -27.99 22.76 -13.05
C LEU A 238 -29.35 22.34 -13.64
N ASN A 239 -29.65 21.03 -13.65
CA ASN A 239 -30.92 20.52 -14.18
C ASN A 239 -32.03 20.37 -13.12
N GLY A 240 -31.73 20.70 -11.86
CA GLY A 240 -32.65 20.61 -10.71
C GLY A 240 -33.03 21.97 -10.10
N ALA A 241 -32.68 23.06 -10.78
CA ALA A 241 -33.10 24.44 -10.51
C ALA A 241 -33.99 24.91 -11.66
#